data_AF-A0A8J8KIT7-F1
#
_entry.id   AF-A0A8J8KIT7-F1
#
_cell.length_a   1.000
_cell.length_b   1.000
_cell.length_c   1.000
_cell.angle_alpha   90.00
_cell.angle_beta   90.00
_cell.angle_gamma   90.00
#
_symmetry.space_group_name_H-M   'P 1'
#
loop_
_entity.id
_entity.type
_entity.pdbx_description
1 polymer ?
#
loop_
_entity_poly.entity_id
_entity_poly.type
_entity_poly.pdbx_seq_one_letter_code
_entity_poly.pdbx_strand_id
1 'polypeptide(L)'
;MKLAFSTLGCSGLPLPEVVRLAQETGWPGVELRAAPDEPIHIGLSSAGRAAAKAALAGVTPLCVASYVKVAADGDDDACVADALAHADLAKDLGIPAVRVFPGASAPGTGQLSPGAAQSSAEADERAVRRLATIAQQLPD
;
A
#
# COMPACT_ATOMS: atom_id res chain seq x y z
N MET A 1 -7.16 -23.59 -0.50
CA MET A 1 -6.53 -22.25 -0.64
C MET A 1 -7.29 -21.28 0.26
N LYS A 2 -6.60 -20.33 0.92
CA LYS A 2 -7.27 -19.23 1.63
C LYS A 2 -7.54 -18.11 0.61
N LEU A 3 -8.80 -17.72 0.45
CA LEU A 3 -9.21 -16.63 -0.45
C LEU A 3 -9.16 -15.29 0.28
N ALA A 4 -9.03 -14.21 -0.49
CA ALA A 4 -8.99 -12.85 0.01
C ALA A 4 -9.70 -11.88 -0.94
N PHE A 5 -10.16 -10.75 -0.41
CA PHE A 5 -10.63 -9.61 -1.20
C PHE A 5 -9.92 -8.32 -0.81
N SER A 6 -9.98 -7.33 -1.70
CA SER A 6 -9.44 -6.00 -1.48
C SER A 6 -10.57 -5.04 -1.10
N THR A 7 -10.35 -4.20 -0.09
CA THR A 7 -11.33 -3.16 0.27
C THR A 7 -11.45 -2.07 -0.79
N LEU A 8 -10.61 -2.07 -1.83
CA LEU A 8 -10.85 -1.31 -3.07
C LEU A 8 -12.23 -1.59 -3.67
N GLY A 9 -12.75 -2.83 -3.56
CA GLY A 9 -14.08 -3.20 -4.04
C GLY A 9 -15.23 -2.72 -3.15
N CYS A 10 -14.93 -2.21 -1.96
CA CYS A 10 -15.90 -1.70 -0.98
C CYS A 10 -15.33 -0.48 -0.23
N SER A 11 -14.88 0.52 -0.99
CA SER A 11 -14.25 1.74 -0.49
C SER A 11 -15.12 2.46 0.55
N GLY A 12 -14.50 2.93 1.63
CA GLY A 12 -15.16 3.64 2.72
C GLY A 12 -15.98 2.75 3.67
N LEU A 13 -16.08 1.44 3.41
CA LEU A 13 -16.82 0.52 4.27
C LEU A 13 -16.12 0.39 5.64
N PRO A 14 -16.82 0.59 6.77
CA PRO A 14 -16.21 0.48 8.11
C PRO A 14 -15.59 -0.90 8.36
N LEU A 15 -14.48 -0.96 9.12
CA LEU A 15 -13.75 -2.21 9.38
C LEU A 15 -14.62 -3.36 9.96
N PRO A 16 -15.58 -3.13 10.89
CA PRO A 16 -16.47 -4.19 11.34
C PRO A 16 -17.32 -4.80 10.22
N GLU A 17 -17.74 -3.99 9.24
CA GLU A 17 -18.50 -4.46 8.09
C GLU A 17 -17.61 -5.21 7.09
N VAL A 18 -16.34 -4.83 6.96
CA VAL A 18 -15.34 -5.61 6.21
C VAL A 18 -15.16 -7.00 6.83
N VAL A 19 -15.06 -7.09 8.16
CA VAL A 19 -14.96 -8.39 8.86
C VAL A 19 -16.24 -9.21 8.69
N ARG A 20 -17.41 -8.59 8.81
CA ARG A 20 -18.69 -9.25 8.56
C ARG A 20 -18.76 -9.82 7.13
N LEU A 21 -18.37 -9.03 6.13
CA LEU A 21 -18.31 -9.48 4.74
C LEU A 21 -17.37 -10.67 4.53
N ALA A 22 -16.19 -10.65 5.17
CA ALA A 22 -15.24 -11.76 5.13
C ALA A 22 -15.83 -13.05 5.70
N GLN A 23 -16.59 -12.95 6.80
CA GLN A 23 -17.26 -14.08 7.43
C GLN A 23 -18.41 -14.63 6.54
N GLU A 24 -19.23 -13.74 5.98
CA GLU A 24 -20.38 -14.11 5.14
C GLU A 24 -19.95 -14.75 3.81
N THR A 25 -18.84 -14.30 3.23
CA THR A 25 -18.30 -14.84 1.96
C THR A 25 -17.40 -16.06 2.15
N GLY A 26 -16.93 -16.31 3.38
CA GLY A 26 -15.92 -17.33 3.66
C GLY A 26 -14.53 -16.98 3.11
N TRP A 27 -14.24 -15.70 2.85
CA TRP A 27 -12.95 -15.21 2.36
C TRP A 27 -12.20 -14.52 3.50
N PRO A 28 -11.35 -15.25 4.24
CA PRO A 28 -10.79 -14.75 5.48
C PRO A 28 -9.68 -13.71 5.28
N GLY A 29 -9.08 -13.63 4.09
CA GLY A 29 -8.01 -12.68 3.80
C GLY A 29 -8.53 -11.31 3.38
N VAL A 30 -7.89 -10.25 3.83
CA VAL A 30 -8.22 -8.87 3.41
C VAL A 30 -6.98 -8.09 3.02
N GLU A 31 -7.01 -7.45 1.86
CA GLU A 31 -6.10 -6.36 1.50
C GLU A 31 -6.80 -5.03 1.81
N LEU A 32 -6.14 -4.16 2.58
CA LEU A 32 -6.76 -2.95 3.11
C LEU A 32 -6.22 -1.71 2.37
N ARG A 33 -7.09 -1.04 1.61
CA ARG A 33 -6.79 0.25 0.98
C ARG A 33 -6.47 1.29 2.06
N ALA A 34 -5.31 1.95 1.92
CA ALA A 34 -4.92 3.06 2.77
C ALA A 34 -4.96 4.38 1.99
N ALA A 35 -5.86 5.27 2.38
CA ALA A 35 -6.03 6.60 1.80
C ALA A 35 -6.76 7.52 2.79
N PRO A 36 -6.64 8.86 2.70
CA PRO A 36 -7.23 9.78 3.68
C PRO A 36 -8.74 9.64 3.91
N ASP A 37 -9.46 9.11 2.92
CA ASP A 37 -10.90 8.86 2.92
C ASP A 37 -11.28 7.42 3.33
N GLU A 38 -10.31 6.59 3.70
CA GLU A 38 -10.52 5.19 4.10
C GLU A 38 -10.43 4.99 5.62
N PRO A 39 -10.99 3.88 6.14
CA PRO A 39 -10.90 3.53 7.56
C PRO A 39 -9.47 3.35 8.09
N ILE A 40 -8.51 3.02 7.21
CA ILE A 40 -7.09 2.99 7.56
C ILE A 40 -6.32 4.01 6.72
N HIS A 41 -5.48 4.80 7.37
CA HIS A 41 -4.63 5.79 6.71
C HIS A 41 -3.48 6.19 7.64
N ILE A 42 -2.39 6.73 7.07
CA ILE A 42 -1.17 7.09 7.82
C ILE A 42 -1.43 8.17 8.89
N GLY A 43 -2.47 8.99 8.70
CA GLY A 43 -2.90 10.03 9.64
C GLY A 43 -3.68 9.55 10.86
N LEU A 44 -3.92 8.24 11.01
CA LEU A 44 -4.54 7.70 12.23
C LEU A 44 -3.65 7.95 13.45
N SER A 45 -4.26 8.43 14.54
CA SER A 45 -3.62 8.49 15.85
C SER A 45 -3.30 7.10 16.38
N SER A 46 -2.42 6.98 17.38
CA SER A 46 -2.09 5.69 18.01
C SER A 46 -3.33 4.96 18.56
N ALA A 47 -4.28 5.71 19.12
CA ALA A 47 -5.56 5.15 19.56
C ALA A 47 -6.41 4.66 18.38
N GLY A 48 -6.43 5.41 17.27
CA GLY A 48 -7.10 5.01 16.03
C GLY A 48 -6.51 3.73 15.43
N ARG A 49 -5.17 3.62 15.40
CA ARG A 49 -4.47 2.40 14.94
C ARG A 49 -4.79 1.20 15.83
N ALA A 50 -4.78 1.37 17.16
CA ALA A 50 -5.17 0.30 18.10
C ALA A 50 -6.62 -0.15 17.90
N ALA A 51 -7.55 0.79 17.69
CA ALA A 51 -8.95 0.48 17.41
C ALA A 51 -9.13 -0.25 16.08
N ALA A 52 -8.44 0.20 15.03
CA ALA A 52 -8.45 -0.47 13.73
C ALA A 52 -7.91 -1.90 13.81
N LYS A 53 -6.79 -2.11 14.52
CA LYS A 53 -6.24 -3.46 14.78
C LYS A 53 -7.26 -4.37 15.48
N ALA A 54 -7.92 -3.87 16.52
CA ALA A 54 -8.95 -4.62 17.22
C ALA A 54 -10.16 -4.94 16.32
N ALA A 55 -10.57 -3.99 15.47
CA ALA A 55 -11.67 -4.17 14.53
C ALA A 55 -11.39 -5.21 13.43
N LEU A 56 -10.11 -5.46 13.11
CA LEU A 56 -9.68 -6.49 12.16
C LEU A 56 -9.59 -7.90 12.77
N ALA A 57 -9.97 -8.07 14.04
CA ALA A 57 -10.02 -9.39 14.64
C ALA A 57 -11.00 -10.30 13.88
N GLY A 58 -10.56 -11.52 13.56
CA GLY A 58 -11.37 -12.50 12.83
C GLY A 58 -11.12 -12.57 11.32
N VAL A 59 -10.31 -11.66 10.77
CA VAL A 59 -9.77 -11.76 9.40
C VAL A 59 -8.24 -11.90 9.42
N THR A 60 -7.65 -12.19 8.26
CA THR A 60 -6.21 -12.22 8.02
C THR A 60 -5.84 -11.02 7.14
N PRO A 61 -5.39 -9.89 7.72
CA PRO A 61 -4.85 -8.79 6.93
C PRO A 61 -3.60 -9.24 6.17
N LEU A 62 -3.58 -9.01 4.86
CA LEU A 62 -2.48 -9.43 3.98
C LEU A 62 -1.51 -8.29 3.74
N CYS A 63 -2.02 -7.10 3.41
CA CYS A 63 -1.20 -5.93 3.19
C CYS A 63 -1.99 -4.62 3.37
N VAL A 64 -1.25 -3.57 3.67
CA VAL A 64 -1.67 -2.18 3.50
C VAL A 64 -1.47 -1.82 2.03
N ALA A 65 -2.55 -1.59 1.31
CA ALA A 65 -2.52 -1.15 -0.08
C ALA A 65 -2.32 0.36 -0.15
N SER A 66 -1.05 0.77 -0.23
CA SER A 66 -0.65 2.16 -0.42
C SER A 66 -0.77 2.59 -1.89
N TYR A 67 -0.62 3.90 -2.13
CA TYR A 67 -0.48 4.50 -3.46
C TYR A 67 0.93 5.00 -3.75
N VAL A 68 1.92 4.58 -2.96
CA VAL A 68 3.33 4.94 -3.16
C VAL A 68 3.77 4.46 -4.55
N LYS A 69 4.38 5.35 -5.32
CA LYS A 69 4.88 5.08 -6.69
C LYS A 69 6.40 5.11 -6.72
N VAL A 70 7.03 3.95 -6.58
CA VAL A 70 8.48 3.86 -6.38
C VAL A 70 9.30 4.30 -7.60
N ALA A 71 8.76 4.19 -8.81
CA ALA A 71 9.40 4.63 -10.04
C ALA A 71 8.96 6.03 -10.52
N ALA A 72 7.99 6.67 -9.85
CA ALA A 72 7.49 7.98 -10.26
C ALA A 72 8.59 9.06 -10.21
N ASP A 73 8.47 10.06 -11.08
CA ASP A 73 9.33 11.24 -11.02
C ASP A 73 9.12 11.98 -9.69
N GLY A 74 10.18 12.64 -9.21
CA GLY A 74 10.16 13.39 -7.97
C GLY A 74 11.29 13.03 -7.03
N ASP A 75 11.17 13.52 -5.80
CA ASP A 75 12.16 13.38 -4.75
C ASP A 75 12.22 11.97 -4.16
N ASP A 76 13.43 11.44 -3.99
CA ASP A 76 13.65 10.09 -3.47
C ASP A 76 13.28 10.00 -1.98
N ASP A 77 13.67 10.99 -1.18
CA ASP A 77 13.42 11.01 0.26
C ASP A 77 11.93 11.11 0.58
N ALA A 78 11.18 11.93 -0.17
CA ALA A 78 9.73 12.01 -0.04
C ALA A 78 9.04 10.67 -0.36
N CYS A 79 9.48 9.96 -1.39
CA CYS A 79 8.93 8.65 -1.73
C CYS A 79 9.26 7.59 -0.65
N VAL A 80 10.49 7.60 -0.14
CA VAL A 80 10.94 6.70 0.93
C VAL A 80 10.16 6.98 2.22
N ALA A 81 10.02 8.25 2.61
CA ALA A 81 9.29 8.65 3.81
C ALA A 81 7.81 8.24 3.75
N ASP A 82 7.14 8.40 2.61
CA ASP A 82 5.75 7.97 2.43
C ASP A 82 5.61 6.44 2.53
N ALA A 83 6.55 5.68 1.95
CA ALA A 83 6.59 4.22 2.08
C ALA A 83 6.78 3.78 3.54
N LEU A 84 7.70 4.42 4.26
CA LEU A 84 7.97 4.11 5.67
C LEU A 84 6.79 4.48 6.57
N ALA A 85 6.09 5.58 6.31
CA ALA A 85 4.86 5.92 7.05
C ALA A 85 3.77 4.86 6.90
N HIS A 86 3.65 4.24 5.71
CA HIS A 86 2.76 3.10 5.49
C HIS A 86 3.28 1.81 6.13
N ALA A 87 4.60 1.60 6.19
CA ALA A 87 5.20 0.48 6.90
C ALA A 87 4.98 0.56 8.41
N ASP A 88 5.10 1.75 9.00
CA ASP A 88 4.78 1.99 10.41
C ASP A 88 3.30 1.75 10.71
N LEU A 89 2.41 2.19 9.80
CA LEU A 89 0.99 1.87 9.90
C LEU A 89 0.75 0.36 9.85
N ALA A 90 1.39 -0.35 8.91
CA ALA A 90 1.28 -1.80 8.78
C ALA A 90 1.77 -2.51 10.05
N LYS A 91 2.91 -2.10 10.60
CA LYS A 91 3.46 -2.60 11.87
C LYS A 91 2.49 -2.42 13.03
N ASP A 92 1.96 -1.22 13.22
CA ASP A 92 1.02 -0.94 14.31
C ASP A 92 -0.24 -1.80 14.20
N LEU A 93 -0.74 -2.02 12.98
CA LEU A 93 -1.90 -2.87 12.70
C LEU A 93 -1.58 -4.37 12.71
N GLY A 94 -0.30 -4.77 12.74
CA GLY A 94 0.13 -6.19 12.67
C GLY A 94 -0.04 -6.81 11.28
N ILE A 95 0.14 -6.02 10.22
CA ILE A 95 -0.03 -6.41 8.82
C ILE A 95 1.37 -6.63 8.21
N PRO A 96 1.62 -7.77 7.53
CA PRO A 96 2.97 -8.18 7.18
C PRO A 96 3.55 -7.50 5.93
N ALA A 97 2.78 -6.70 5.20
CA ALA A 97 3.23 -6.13 3.94
C ALA A 97 2.60 -4.78 3.62
N VAL A 98 3.31 -4.00 2.82
CA VAL A 98 2.82 -2.80 2.15
C VAL A 98 2.93 -3.03 0.65
N ARG A 99 1.83 -2.80 -0.08
CA ARG A 99 1.82 -2.85 -1.55
C ARG A 99 2.14 -1.47 -2.11
N VAL A 100 3.00 -1.42 -3.11
CA VAL A 100 3.42 -0.20 -3.84
C VAL A 100 3.12 -0.33 -5.33
N PHE A 101 3.23 0.77 -6.06
CA PHE A 101 3.11 0.82 -7.51
C PHE A 101 4.44 1.21 -8.16
N PRO A 102 4.70 0.82 -9.41
CA PRO A 102 5.81 1.37 -10.18
C PRO A 102 5.58 2.87 -10.42
N GLY A 103 4.54 3.24 -11.18
CA GLY A 103 4.10 4.62 -11.35
C GLY A 103 5.06 5.54 -12.13
N ALA A 104 5.97 4.98 -12.91
CA ALA A 104 6.78 5.74 -13.87
C ALA A 104 5.87 6.49 -14.86
N SER A 105 6.26 7.72 -15.22
CA SER A 105 5.59 8.48 -16.28
C SER A 105 5.73 7.73 -17.60
N ALA A 106 4.62 7.43 -18.28
CA ALA A 106 4.70 6.82 -19.60
C ALA A 106 5.35 7.81 -20.59
N PRO A 107 6.35 7.41 -21.38
CA PRO A 107 6.92 8.27 -22.41
C PRO A 107 5.88 8.48 -23.52
N GLY A 108 5.19 9.62 -23.47
CA GLY A 108 4.29 10.11 -24.52
C GLY A 108 3.00 9.30 -24.69
N THR A 109 1.85 9.94 -24.54
CA THR A 109 0.53 9.40 -24.90
C THR A 109 0.31 9.28 -26.42
N GLY A 110 1.36 8.96 -27.19
CA GLY A 110 1.28 8.79 -28.64
C GLY A 110 2.58 8.24 -29.23
N GLN A 111 2.56 6.94 -29.57
CA GLN A 111 3.59 6.16 -30.27
C GLN A 111 4.98 6.10 -29.63
N LEU A 112 5.46 4.86 -29.46
CA LEU A 112 6.80 4.50 -28.98
C LEU A 112 7.87 5.27 -29.75
N SER A 113 8.36 6.35 -29.16
CA SER A 113 9.51 7.09 -29.66
C SER A 113 10.80 6.49 -29.07
N PRO A 114 11.95 6.56 -29.76
CA PRO A 114 13.21 5.93 -29.32
C PRO A 114 13.76 6.37 -27.95
N GLY A 115 13.17 7.38 -27.28
CA GLY A 115 13.50 7.76 -25.90
C GLY A 115 12.74 6.99 -24.81
N ALA A 116 11.73 6.18 -25.18
CA ALA A 116 10.90 5.43 -24.24
C ALA A 116 11.65 4.34 -23.47
N ALA A 117 12.68 3.76 -24.08
CA ALA A 117 13.52 2.73 -23.45
C ALA A 117 14.48 3.32 -22.40
N GLN A 118 15.04 4.50 -22.66
CA GLN A 118 15.90 5.21 -21.70
C GLN A 118 15.10 5.68 -20.48
N SER A 119 13.89 6.21 -20.70
CA SER A 119 12.99 6.57 -19.60
C SER A 119 12.55 5.37 -18.75
N SER A 120 12.56 4.16 -19.31
CA SER A 120 12.29 2.93 -18.53
C SER A 120 13.46 2.55 -17.64
N ALA A 121 14.70 2.61 -18.15
CA ALA A 121 15.89 2.28 -17.37
C ALA A 121 16.10 3.26 -16.20
N GLU A 122 15.93 4.56 -16.43
CA GLU A 122 16.03 5.57 -15.36
C GLU A 122 14.95 5.39 -14.28
N ALA A 123 13.73 5.03 -14.70
CA ALA A 123 12.64 4.74 -13.78
C ALA A 123 12.89 3.46 -12.96
N ASP A 124 13.44 2.42 -13.59
CA ASP A 124 13.84 1.18 -12.92
C ASP A 124 14.97 1.43 -11.92
N GLU A 125 16.01 2.17 -12.31
CA GLU A 125 17.11 2.54 -11.42
C GLU A 125 16.60 3.34 -10.20
N ARG A 126 15.66 4.26 -10.42
CA ARG A 126 15.01 5.03 -9.35
C ARG A 126 14.22 4.12 -8.41
N ALA A 127 13.43 3.21 -8.96
CA ALA A 127 12.67 2.24 -8.16
C ALA A 127 13.60 1.35 -7.33
N VAL A 128 14.69 0.84 -7.92
CA VAL A 128 15.68 0.01 -7.23
C VAL A 128 16.31 0.78 -6.08
N ARG A 129 16.79 2.01 -6.30
CA ARG A 129 17.39 2.83 -5.23
C ARG A 129 16.41 3.04 -4.08
N ARG A 130 15.18 3.45 -4.37
CA ARG A 130 14.15 3.71 -3.35
C ARG A 130 13.76 2.44 -2.60
N LEU A 131 13.50 1.34 -3.30
CA LEU A 131 13.14 0.05 -2.68
C LEU A 131 14.26 -0.49 -1.79
N ALA A 132 15.53 -0.36 -2.22
CA ALA A 132 16.67 -0.74 -1.41
C ALA A 132 16.77 0.10 -0.13
N THR A 133 16.61 1.43 -0.25
CA THR A 133 16.60 2.33 0.92
C THR A 133 15.43 2.01 1.87
N ILE A 134 14.22 1.80 1.34
CA ILE A 134 13.05 1.41 2.13
C ILE A 134 13.34 0.11 2.88
N ALA A 135 13.82 -0.92 2.19
CA ALA A 135 14.11 -2.22 2.79
C ALA A 135 15.14 -2.15 3.94
N GLN A 136 16.12 -1.26 3.86
CA GLN A 136 17.11 -1.04 4.93
C GLN A 136 16.55 -0.29 6.14
N GLN A 137 15.42 0.41 5.97
CA GLN A 137 14.81 1.27 6.98
C GLN A 137 13.45 0.76 7.47
N LEU A 138 13.00 -0.41 6.99
CA LEU A 138 11.77 -1.01 7.45
C LEU A 138 11.82 -1.22 8.97
N PRO A 139 10.71 -0.98 9.67
CA PRO A 139 10.69 -1.19 11.11
C PRO A 139 10.73 -2.70 11.41
N ASP A 140 11.42 -3.06 12.49
CA ASP A 140 11.49 -4.45 13.00
C ASP A 140 10.11 -5.07 13.27
#